data_AF-A0A9K3Q6U7-F1
#
_entry.id   AF-A0A9K3Q6U7-F1
#
_cell.length_a   1.000
_cell.length_b   1.000
_cell.length_c   1.000
_cell.angle_alpha   90.00
_cell.angle_beta   90.00
_cell.angle_gamma   90.00
#
_symmetry.space_group_name_H-M   'P 1'
#
loop_
_entity.id
_entity.type
_entity.pdbx_description
1 polymer ?
#
loop_
_entity_poly.entity_id
_entity_poly.type
_entity_poly.pdbx_seq_one_letter_code
_entity_poly.pdbx_strand_id
1 'polypeptide(L)'
;MPTRIVLSETMAVASPSSRPISTQGTSLTTARPRPSFSSHLQDLESPKSAITTPVKSNNPPSDHDAAGSPTNVIRPNHPNTAPRSSRKVVSLRSSLFPAIKEDTVERRLSREDIRASPRLLGYIFQLLASTVMLISVLKFYFQDEGNSETTPAVWSLFKNEREGESLRDDLFITLAGPVFTWKLIGCFVVAGLGTIINLFVILAHFDTVVVPWLWLRIFRDGSRYEQVIVIAMVFFWAGGIHINTSPLSVGESNPNTYITTWVSFFAAFLNAGVWRVSAGRISIAEYVNNHHRTTTYNWLWTFMFACTSAGALTSTYLNRQYVSLYFDGQTLELTKQQWITALAILWGLTVVCCTAILLNHFLKKSCEVRVCNNGIVLIGWRQAEGLISLGLAGFYFWFVYTYTGVDGFINGLNNLYFGSWGAFINSILLLSAWFSENKNIAFVIQEEEEREERMKSPRGSPPRGSP
;
A
#
# COMPACT_ATOMS: atom_id res chain seq x y z
N MET A 1 -0.65 -3.64 -28.81
CA MET A 1 0.68 -3.93 -29.38
C MET A 1 1.66 -3.99 -28.22
N PRO A 2 2.55 -4.99 -28.12
CA PRO A 2 3.62 -4.97 -27.13
C PRO A 2 4.59 -3.85 -27.46
N THR A 3 4.93 -3.05 -26.47
CA THR A 3 5.80 -1.89 -26.61
C THR A 3 7.22 -2.39 -26.85
N ARG A 4 7.79 -2.00 -27.99
CA ARG A 4 9.17 -2.32 -28.32
C ARG A 4 10.05 -1.37 -27.50
N ILE A 5 10.65 -1.87 -26.41
CA ILE A 5 11.74 -1.16 -25.74
C ILE A 5 12.92 -1.19 -26.71
N VAL A 6 13.04 -0.17 -27.56
CA VAL A 6 14.22 -0.01 -28.42
C VAL A 6 15.32 0.59 -27.53
N LEU A 7 16.38 -0.19 -27.31
CA LEU A 7 17.61 0.28 -26.69
C LEU A 7 18.09 1.53 -27.43
N SER A 8 18.52 2.54 -26.68
CA SER A 8 19.10 3.76 -27.27
C SER A 8 20.24 3.39 -28.24
N GLU A 9 20.28 4.02 -29.42
CA GLU A 9 21.27 3.77 -30.48
C GLU A 9 22.73 3.88 -29.99
N THR A 10 22.98 4.63 -28.91
CA THR A 10 24.30 4.68 -28.25
C THR A 10 24.80 3.31 -27.74
N MET A 11 23.94 2.32 -27.55
CA MET A 11 24.33 0.95 -27.21
C MET A 11 24.52 0.04 -28.43
N ALA A 12 24.24 0.49 -29.65
CA ALA A 12 24.28 -0.35 -30.86
C ALA A 12 25.62 -0.34 -31.62
N VAL A 13 26.65 0.35 -31.12
CA VAL A 13 27.93 0.52 -31.84
C VAL A 13 29.02 -0.39 -31.27
N ALA A 14 29.14 -1.59 -31.85
CA ALA A 14 30.40 -2.29 -32.14
C ALA A 14 30.11 -3.69 -32.73
N SER A 15 29.57 -3.74 -33.95
CA SER A 15 29.71 -4.94 -34.79
C SER A 15 30.91 -4.73 -35.71
N PRO A 16 31.87 -5.68 -35.77
CA PRO A 16 32.98 -5.57 -36.70
C PRO A 16 32.47 -5.79 -38.14
N SER A 17 32.56 -4.72 -38.93
CA SER A 17 32.85 -4.72 -40.36
C SER A 17 32.52 -6.02 -41.13
N SER A 18 31.34 -6.09 -41.73
CA SER A 18 31.12 -6.85 -42.96
C SER A 18 30.75 -5.88 -44.09
N ARG A 19 31.33 -6.17 -45.27
CA ARG A 19 31.44 -5.32 -46.46
C ARG A 19 30.09 -4.85 -47.05
N PRO A 20 30.08 -3.73 -47.80
CA PRO A 20 28.85 -3.16 -48.35
C PRO A 20 28.41 -3.91 -49.61
N ILE A 21 27.10 -4.19 -49.69
CA ILE A 21 26.41 -4.45 -50.95
C ILE A 21 25.64 -3.17 -51.30
N SER A 22 25.95 -2.63 -52.48
CA SER A 22 25.28 -1.47 -53.05
C SER A 22 23.89 -1.84 -53.57
N THR A 23 22.89 -1.02 -53.30
CA THR A 23 21.72 -0.90 -54.18
C THR A 23 21.18 0.52 -54.13
N GLN A 24 21.02 1.08 -55.34
CA GLN A 24 20.51 2.42 -55.66
C GLN A 24 18.99 2.52 -55.56
N GLY A 25 18.51 3.77 -55.43
CA GLY A 25 17.15 4.24 -55.79
C GLY A 25 16.14 4.12 -54.66
N THR A 26 15.31 5.10 -54.30
CA THR A 26 14.68 6.14 -55.14
C THR A 26 14.17 7.27 -54.24
N SER A 27 14.22 8.49 -54.76
CA SER A 27 13.75 9.76 -54.18
C SER A 27 12.22 9.90 -54.13
N LEU A 28 11.67 10.49 -53.06
CA LEU A 28 10.40 11.23 -53.03
C LEU A 28 10.29 12.01 -51.71
N THR A 29 10.84 13.23 -51.65
CA THR A 29 10.16 14.54 -51.65
C THR A 29 8.68 14.55 -51.22
N THR A 30 8.40 14.98 -49.99
CA THR A 30 7.20 15.81 -49.72
C THR A 30 7.41 16.66 -48.46
N ALA A 31 7.30 17.97 -48.65
CA ALA A 31 7.36 19.00 -47.62
C ALA A 31 5.95 19.37 -47.14
N ARG A 32 5.76 19.68 -45.85
CA ARG A 32 4.87 20.76 -45.33
C ARG A 32 4.94 20.89 -43.80
N PRO A 33 4.49 22.01 -43.20
CA PRO A 33 5.27 22.74 -42.22
C PRO A 33 4.71 22.69 -40.79
N ARG A 34 5.60 22.94 -39.83
CA ARG A 34 5.28 23.31 -38.45
C ARG A 34 4.61 24.68 -38.38
N PRO A 35 3.63 24.89 -37.50
CA PRO A 35 3.41 26.18 -36.87
C PRO A 35 4.27 26.28 -35.60
N SER A 36 5.12 27.30 -35.61
CA SER A 36 5.77 27.91 -34.45
C SER A 36 4.73 28.56 -33.54
N PHE A 37 4.79 28.31 -32.24
CA PHE A 37 4.22 29.21 -31.24
C PHE A 37 5.33 29.74 -30.34
N SER A 38 5.53 31.06 -30.43
CA SER A 38 6.45 31.86 -29.63
C SER A 38 5.80 32.32 -28.33
N SER A 39 6.61 32.23 -27.27
CA SER A 39 6.75 33.15 -26.14
C SER A 39 5.93 34.45 -26.10
N HIS A 40 5.26 34.67 -24.96
CA HIS A 40 5.15 35.94 -24.22
C HIS A 40 4.85 35.54 -22.75
N LEU A 41 5.74 35.70 -21.75
CA LEU A 41 6.33 36.90 -21.11
C LEU A 41 5.32 37.64 -20.22
N GLN A 42 5.56 37.59 -18.90
CA GLN A 42 5.41 38.64 -17.87
C GLN A 42 5.28 37.97 -16.49
N ASP A 43 6.32 37.94 -15.67
CA ASP A 43 6.77 39.04 -14.78
C ASP A 43 5.63 39.61 -13.95
N LEU A 44 5.59 39.25 -12.66
CA LEU A 44 5.03 40.11 -11.63
C LEU A 44 5.70 39.87 -10.29
N GLU A 45 6.13 41.00 -9.74
CA GLU A 45 7.06 41.18 -8.65
C GLU A 45 6.45 40.85 -7.28
N SER A 46 7.35 40.44 -6.40
CA SER A 46 7.20 40.51 -4.94
C SER A 46 7.01 41.96 -4.49
N PRO A 47 6.30 42.17 -3.36
CA PRO A 47 6.95 42.96 -2.33
C PRO A 47 6.92 42.33 -0.94
N LYS A 48 8.04 42.54 -0.25
CA LYS A 48 8.31 42.38 1.18
C LYS A 48 7.40 43.25 2.05
N SER A 49 7.18 42.78 3.28
CA SER A 49 7.02 43.52 4.57
C SER A 49 5.97 42.80 5.43
N ALA A 50 5.99 42.76 6.75
CA ALA A 50 6.92 43.21 7.78
C ALA A 50 6.66 42.35 9.03
N ILE A 51 7.66 42.35 9.90
CA ILE A 51 7.70 41.76 11.24
C ILE A 51 6.72 42.51 12.16
N THR A 52 5.93 41.79 12.95
CA THR A 52 5.49 42.24 14.29
C THR A 52 5.09 41.05 15.16
N THR A 53 5.94 40.75 16.15
CA THR A 53 5.58 40.15 17.45
C THR A 53 4.61 41.11 18.19
N PRO A 54 3.80 40.73 19.22
CA PRO A 54 4.29 40.08 20.44
C PRO A 54 3.28 39.24 21.28
N VAL A 55 3.77 38.86 22.47
CA VAL A 55 3.09 38.59 23.75
C VAL A 55 2.69 37.15 24.08
N LYS A 56 3.55 36.55 24.93
CA LYS A 56 3.24 35.48 25.89
C LYS A 56 2.16 35.94 26.88
N SER A 57 1.15 35.10 27.10
CA SER A 57 0.33 35.12 28.31
C SER A 57 0.18 33.70 28.82
N ASN A 58 0.96 33.39 29.86
CA ASN A 58 0.73 32.27 30.76
C ASN A 58 -0.54 32.56 31.57
N ASN A 59 -1.42 31.58 31.74
CA ASN A 59 -1.95 31.20 33.06
C ASN A 59 -2.82 29.92 32.96
N PRO A 60 -2.75 29.03 33.97
CA PRO A 60 -3.52 27.80 34.05
C PRO A 60 -4.86 28.01 34.79
N PRO A 61 -5.80 27.07 34.70
CA PRO A 61 -6.77 26.82 35.77
C PRO A 61 -6.45 25.45 36.39
N SER A 62 -5.89 25.36 37.60
CA SER A 62 -6.53 25.52 38.92
C SER A 62 -7.71 24.58 39.12
N ASP A 63 -7.40 23.51 39.85
CA ASP A 63 -8.31 22.61 40.54
C ASP A 63 -9.36 23.38 41.36
N HIS A 64 -10.60 22.89 41.31
CA HIS A 64 -11.54 23.07 42.41
C HIS A 64 -12.41 21.83 42.58
N ASP A 65 -12.20 21.20 43.72
CA ASP A 65 -13.07 20.25 44.40
C ASP A 65 -14.45 20.85 44.69
N ALA A 66 -15.50 20.03 44.53
CA ALA A 66 -16.69 19.95 45.39
C ALA A 66 -17.57 18.80 44.86
N ALA A 67 -17.60 17.65 45.54
CA ALA A 67 -18.45 17.32 46.68
C ALA A 67 -19.91 16.99 46.32
N GLY A 68 -20.26 15.71 46.56
CA GLY A 68 -21.57 15.29 47.07
C GLY A 68 -22.62 14.84 46.06
N SER A 69 -22.86 13.53 45.96
CA SER A 69 -24.06 12.90 46.54
C SER A 69 -24.09 11.39 46.24
N PRO A 70 -24.30 10.51 47.24
CA PRO A 70 -24.33 9.06 47.06
C PRO A 70 -25.76 8.57 46.83
N THR A 71 -25.99 7.79 45.77
CA THR A 71 -27.22 6.98 45.64
C THR A 71 -26.92 5.51 45.83
N ASN A 72 -27.49 5.02 46.93
CA ASN A 72 -27.70 3.64 47.35
C ASN A 72 -28.02 2.69 46.18
N VAL A 73 -27.27 1.60 46.06
CA VAL A 73 -27.76 0.37 45.43
C VAL A 73 -27.53 -0.80 46.39
N ILE A 74 -28.64 -1.43 46.72
CA ILE A 74 -28.86 -2.48 47.68
C ILE A 74 -28.17 -3.78 47.21
N ARG A 75 -27.33 -4.34 48.09
CA ARG A 75 -26.78 -5.70 48.02
C ARG A 75 -27.77 -6.66 48.67
N PRO A 76 -28.13 -7.81 48.05
CA PRO A 76 -28.67 -8.93 48.79
C PRO A 76 -27.54 -9.86 49.28
N ASN A 77 -27.56 -10.08 50.59
CA ASN A 77 -26.82 -11.14 51.30
C ASN A 77 -27.49 -12.50 51.07
N HIS A 78 -26.68 -13.56 50.96
CA HIS A 78 -27.04 -14.93 51.37
C HIS A 78 -25.77 -15.74 51.70
N PRO A 79 -25.85 -16.84 52.47
CA PRO A 79 -25.03 -17.02 53.66
C PRO A 79 -24.05 -18.19 53.60
N ASN A 80 -23.15 -18.17 54.58
CA ASN A 80 -22.14 -19.16 54.96
C ASN A 80 -22.62 -20.63 55.02
N THR A 81 -21.78 -21.56 54.56
CA THR A 81 -21.55 -22.86 55.22
C THR A 81 -20.10 -23.36 55.04
N ALA A 82 -19.33 -23.22 56.13
CA ALA A 82 -18.44 -24.19 56.79
C ALA A 82 -17.23 -24.88 56.08
N PRO A 83 -16.18 -25.25 56.87
CA PRO A 83 -14.80 -25.46 56.42
C PRO A 83 -14.41 -26.94 56.31
N ARG A 84 -13.47 -27.32 55.43
CA ARG A 84 -12.82 -28.64 55.47
C ARG A 84 -11.36 -28.64 55.02
N SER A 85 -10.50 -28.99 55.99
CA SER A 85 -9.39 -29.94 55.91
C SER A 85 -8.18 -29.59 55.02
N SER A 86 -7.16 -29.04 55.67
CA SER A 86 -5.77 -29.10 55.23
C SER A 86 -5.21 -30.54 55.30
N ARG A 87 -4.95 -31.15 54.14
CA ARG A 87 -3.97 -32.25 54.02
C ARG A 87 -2.90 -31.81 53.03
N LYS A 88 -1.75 -31.43 53.58
CA LYS A 88 -0.53 -31.07 52.86
C LYS A 88 0.17 -32.37 52.45
N VAL A 89 -0.14 -32.87 51.24
CA VAL A 89 0.65 -33.95 50.63
C VAL A 89 1.83 -33.30 49.93
N VAL A 90 3.00 -33.43 50.55
CA VAL A 90 4.28 -33.05 49.95
C VAL A 90 4.65 -34.15 48.94
N SER A 91 4.31 -33.89 47.68
CA SER A 91 4.86 -34.64 46.53
C SER A 91 6.19 -33.99 46.15
N LEU A 92 7.28 -34.75 46.29
CA LEU A 92 8.60 -34.41 45.79
C LEU A 92 8.55 -34.26 44.26
N ARG A 93 8.56 -33.01 43.80
CA ARG A 93 8.71 -32.62 42.39
C ARG A 93 10.13 -32.95 41.92
N SER A 94 10.28 -33.88 40.99
CA SER A 94 11.41 -33.91 40.06
C SER A 94 11.22 -32.79 39.04
N SER A 95 11.89 -31.67 39.30
CA SER A 95 11.96 -30.51 38.42
C SER A 95 12.91 -30.78 37.26
N LEU A 96 12.40 -31.01 36.05
CA LEU A 96 13.12 -30.68 34.81
C LEU A 96 12.23 -30.60 33.57
N PHE A 97 10.99 -31.08 33.62
CA PHE A 97 10.00 -30.80 32.58
C PHE A 97 8.65 -30.47 33.24
N PRO A 98 8.04 -29.30 32.96
CA PRO A 98 6.69 -29.02 33.44
C PRO A 98 5.74 -30.02 32.79
N ALA A 99 5.22 -30.97 33.58
CA ALA A 99 4.13 -31.84 33.18
C ALA A 99 2.92 -30.97 32.81
N ILE A 100 2.71 -30.79 31.50
CA ILE A 100 1.49 -30.25 30.94
C ILE A 100 0.38 -31.25 31.34
N LYS A 101 -0.58 -30.81 32.15
CA LYS A 101 -1.77 -31.61 32.47
C LYS A 101 -2.48 -31.98 31.17
N GLU A 102 -2.42 -33.26 30.80
CA GLU A 102 -3.05 -33.83 29.61
C GLU A 102 -4.59 -33.78 29.66
N ASP A 103 -5.19 -33.50 30.83
CA ASP A 103 -6.65 -33.33 31.01
C ASP A 103 -7.25 -32.09 30.30
N THR A 104 -6.43 -31.32 29.57
CA THR A 104 -6.88 -30.18 28.77
C THR A 104 -6.89 -30.45 27.26
N VAL A 105 -6.40 -31.62 26.81
CA VAL A 105 -6.27 -31.93 25.38
C VAL A 105 -7.57 -32.47 24.78
N GLU A 106 -8.41 -33.16 25.56
CA GLU A 106 -9.73 -33.61 25.09
C GLU A 106 -10.80 -32.50 25.11
N ARG A 107 -10.58 -31.40 25.83
CA ARG A 107 -11.52 -30.29 25.92
C ARG A 107 -11.35 -29.35 24.71
N ARG A 108 -11.98 -29.75 23.60
CA ARG A 108 -12.23 -28.99 22.36
C ARG A 108 -11.16 -29.08 21.24
N LEU A 109 -10.91 -30.29 20.74
CA LEU A 109 -10.88 -30.53 19.27
C LEU A 109 -12.31 -30.49 18.68
N SER A 110 -13.19 -29.69 19.30
CA SER A 110 -14.61 -29.60 19.01
C SER A 110 -14.80 -28.65 17.83
N ARG A 111 -14.99 -29.23 16.65
CA ARG A 111 -15.75 -28.71 15.50
C ARG A 111 -15.27 -27.45 14.76
N GLU A 112 -14.33 -26.68 15.27
CA GLU A 112 -13.60 -25.70 14.45
C GLU A 112 -12.37 -26.38 13.89
N ASP A 113 -12.58 -27.23 12.89
CA ASP A 113 -11.50 -27.88 12.16
C ASP A 113 -10.67 -26.81 11.46
N ILE A 114 -9.57 -26.38 12.09
CA ILE A 114 -8.64 -25.34 11.58
C ILE A 114 -8.05 -25.76 10.22
N ARG A 115 -8.14 -27.04 9.84
CA ARG A 115 -7.82 -27.53 8.49
C ARG A 115 -8.69 -26.91 7.41
N ALA A 116 -9.90 -26.44 7.77
CA ALA A 116 -10.80 -25.68 6.91
C ALA A 116 -10.75 -24.15 7.18
N SER A 117 -9.74 -23.68 7.91
CA SER A 117 -9.61 -22.26 8.23
C SER A 117 -9.47 -21.43 6.96
N PRO A 118 -10.29 -20.39 6.76
CA PRO A 118 -10.15 -19.46 5.64
C PRO A 118 -8.76 -18.82 5.53
N ARG A 119 -7.97 -18.84 6.62
CA ARG A 119 -6.57 -18.38 6.67
C ARG A 119 -5.65 -19.18 5.76
N LEU A 120 -5.94 -20.48 5.58
CA LEU A 120 -5.11 -21.37 4.76
C LEU A 120 -5.23 -21.01 3.27
N LEU A 121 -6.42 -20.55 2.86
CA LEU A 121 -6.70 -20.18 1.47
C LEU A 121 -5.75 -19.08 0.97
N GLY A 122 -5.45 -18.09 1.82
CA GLY A 122 -4.49 -17.02 1.50
C GLY A 122 -3.07 -17.54 1.22
N TYR A 123 -2.61 -18.53 1.99
CA TYR A 123 -1.31 -19.17 1.75
C TYR A 123 -1.32 -20.06 0.50
N ILE A 124 -2.43 -20.74 0.21
CA ILE A 124 -2.59 -21.55 -1.00
C ILE A 124 -2.53 -20.66 -2.26
N PHE A 125 -3.26 -19.54 -2.27
CA PHE A 125 -3.20 -18.60 -3.39
C PHE A 125 -1.78 -18.03 -3.58
N GLN A 126 -1.10 -17.68 -2.49
CA GLN A 126 0.30 -17.23 -2.56
C GLN A 126 1.24 -18.31 -3.07
N LEU A 127 1.09 -19.57 -2.62
CA LEU A 127 1.89 -20.70 -3.10
C LEU A 127 1.70 -20.91 -4.61
N LEU A 128 0.45 -20.91 -5.08
CA LEU A 128 0.15 -21.07 -6.50
C LEU A 128 0.73 -19.93 -7.32
N ALA A 129 0.53 -18.69 -6.88
CA ALA A 129 1.07 -17.51 -7.56
C ALA A 129 2.61 -17.52 -7.58
N SER A 130 3.28 -17.81 -6.45
CA SER A 130 4.74 -17.89 -6.39
C SER A 130 5.32 -19.04 -7.21
N THR A 131 4.62 -20.18 -7.27
CA THR A 131 5.02 -21.33 -8.10
C THR A 131 4.90 -21.00 -9.59
N VAL A 132 3.79 -20.39 -10.01
CA VAL A 132 3.61 -19.93 -11.40
C VAL A 132 4.65 -18.88 -11.75
N MET A 133 4.96 -17.96 -10.83
CA MET A 133 6.03 -16.98 -10.98
C MET A 133 7.40 -17.65 -11.17
N LEU A 134 7.73 -18.64 -10.33
CA LEU A 134 8.99 -19.39 -10.39
C LEU A 134 9.14 -20.13 -11.72
N ILE A 135 8.09 -20.82 -12.16
CA ILE A 135 8.06 -21.50 -13.46
C ILE A 135 8.20 -20.49 -14.61
N SER A 136 7.56 -19.32 -14.48
CA SER A 136 7.59 -18.27 -15.51
C SER A 136 8.98 -17.66 -15.66
N VAL A 137 9.67 -17.36 -14.54
CA VAL A 137 11.04 -16.83 -14.58
C VAL A 137 12.05 -17.90 -15.03
N LEU A 138 11.86 -19.18 -14.66
CA LEU A 138 12.67 -20.29 -15.20
C LEU A 138 12.52 -20.39 -16.72
N LYS A 139 11.28 -20.39 -17.23
CA LYS A 139 11.02 -20.43 -18.67
C LYS A 139 11.61 -19.23 -19.39
N PHE A 140 11.41 -18.03 -18.84
CA PHE A 140 11.99 -16.79 -19.37
C PHE A 140 13.51 -16.91 -19.50
N TYR A 141 14.18 -17.35 -18.45
CA TYR A 141 15.64 -17.53 -18.45
C TYR A 141 16.11 -18.56 -19.50
N PHE A 142 15.54 -19.77 -19.51
CA PHE A 142 15.99 -20.84 -20.41
C PHE A 142 15.65 -20.60 -21.88
N GLN A 143 14.55 -19.88 -22.17
CA GLN A 143 14.18 -19.55 -23.56
C GLN A 143 15.16 -18.57 -24.20
N ASP A 144 15.70 -17.62 -23.42
CA ASP A 144 16.67 -16.65 -23.93
C ASP A 144 18.11 -17.20 -23.91
N GLU A 145 18.48 -18.01 -22.90
CA GLU A 145 19.81 -18.66 -22.84
C GLU A 145 20.05 -19.57 -24.07
N GLY A 146 19.02 -20.27 -24.54
CA GLY A 146 19.11 -21.11 -25.75
C GLY A 146 19.34 -20.35 -27.06
N ASN A 147 19.10 -19.03 -27.07
CA ASN A 147 19.24 -18.18 -28.26
C ASN A 147 20.53 -17.35 -28.26
N SER A 148 21.29 -17.38 -27.17
CA SER A 148 22.44 -16.51 -26.96
C SER A 148 23.69 -17.35 -26.70
N GLU A 149 24.56 -17.46 -27.71
CA GLU A 149 25.88 -18.12 -27.61
C GLU A 149 26.82 -17.46 -26.57
N THR A 150 26.42 -16.33 -25.98
CA THR A 150 27.25 -15.50 -25.10
C THR A 150 26.68 -15.28 -23.70
N THR A 151 25.56 -15.91 -23.32
CA THR A 151 24.99 -15.70 -21.97
C THR A 151 25.76 -16.49 -20.92
N PRO A 152 26.45 -15.83 -19.98
CA PRO A 152 27.05 -16.51 -18.84
C PRO A 152 25.93 -17.13 -17.99
N ALA A 153 26.10 -18.39 -17.56
CA ALA A 153 25.18 -19.04 -16.64
C ALA A 153 24.93 -18.12 -15.44
N VAL A 154 23.67 -17.95 -14.99
CA VAL A 154 23.32 -17.04 -13.87
C VAL A 154 24.22 -17.20 -12.64
N TRP A 155 24.73 -18.41 -12.39
CA TRP A 155 25.66 -18.68 -11.30
C TRP A 155 27.06 -18.08 -11.47
N SER A 156 27.50 -17.86 -12.70
CA SER A 156 28.75 -17.15 -12.98
C SER A 156 28.64 -15.64 -12.79
N LEU A 157 27.43 -15.07 -12.82
CA LEU A 157 27.18 -13.66 -12.45
C LEU A 157 27.38 -13.42 -10.95
N PHE A 158 27.15 -14.44 -10.10
CA PHE A 158 27.48 -14.37 -8.67
C PHE A 158 28.98 -14.52 -8.38
N LYS A 159 29.79 -14.89 -9.39
CA LYS A 159 31.15 -15.39 -9.18
C LYS A 159 32.25 -14.42 -9.64
N ASN A 160 31.93 -13.27 -10.22
CA ASN A 160 32.93 -12.36 -10.76
C ASN A 160 32.91 -11.00 -10.07
N GLU A 161 33.79 -10.84 -9.07
CA GLU A 161 34.44 -9.55 -8.80
C GLU A 161 35.37 -9.23 -9.99
N ARG A 162 34.84 -8.67 -11.07
CA ARG A 162 35.68 -8.01 -12.07
C ARG A 162 35.63 -6.52 -11.82
N GLU A 163 36.66 -6.05 -11.12
CA GLU A 163 37.01 -4.64 -11.08
C GLU A 163 37.29 -4.16 -12.53
N GLY A 164 36.35 -3.38 -13.09
CA GLY A 164 36.67 -2.47 -14.19
C GLY A 164 35.94 -2.64 -15.52
N GLU A 165 35.03 -3.60 -15.72
CA GLU A 165 34.29 -3.72 -16.99
C GLU A 165 32.81 -3.31 -16.90
N SER A 166 32.43 -2.59 -17.95
CA SER A 166 31.26 -1.78 -18.26
C SER A 166 29.91 -2.09 -17.60
N LEU A 167 29.17 -0.99 -17.34
CA LEU A 167 27.72 -0.83 -17.13
C LEU A 167 26.77 -1.73 -17.96
N ARG A 168 27.30 -2.42 -18.98
CA ARG A 168 26.60 -3.33 -19.90
C ARG A 168 26.47 -4.74 -19.31
N ASP A 169 27.35 -5.12 -18.38
CA ASP A 169 27.35 -6.44 -17.73
C ASP A 169 26.21 -6.58 -16.70
N ASP A 170 25.59 -5.46 -16.31
CA ASP A 170 24.46 -5.42 -15.38
C ASP A 170 23.10 -5.71 -16.04
N LEU A 171 23.04 -5.78 -17.38
CA LEU A 171 21.80 -5.96 -18.14
C LEU A 171 21.76 -7.33 -18.84
N PHE A 172 20.74 -8.11 -18.52
CA PHE A 172 20.33 -9.30 -19.24
C PHE A 172 19.43 -8.88 -20.43
N ILE A 173 19.96 -8.98 -21.65
CA ILE A 173 19.23 -8.59 -22.87
C ILE A 173 18.37 -9.77 -23.33
N THR A 174 17.06 -9.57 -23.41
CA THR A 174 16.09 -10.57 -23.88
C THR A 174 15.43 -10.14 -25.18
N LEU A 175 14.73 -11.08 -25.85
CA LEU A 175 13.89 -10.73 -27.00
C LEU A 175 12.79 -9.71 -26.65
N ALA A 176 12.35 -9.71 -25.38
CA ALA A 176 11.34 -8.80 -24.87
C ALA A 176 11.90 -7.45 -24.37
N GLY A 177 13.23 -7.31 -24.31
CA GLY A 177 13.92 -6.11 -23.87
C GLY A 177 14.99 -6.35 -22.79
N PRO A 178 15.70 -5.29 -22.38
CA PRO A 178 16.70 -5.38 -21.31
C PRO A 178 16.06 -5.54 -19.93
N VAL A 179 16.65 -6.43 -19.11
CA VAL A 179 16.29 -6.65 -17.71
C VAL A 179 17.55 -6.52 -16.86
N PHE A 180 17.50 -5.86 -15.71
CA PHE A 180 18.67 -5.85 -14.81
C PHE A 180 18.94 -7.25 -14.24
N THR A 181 20.20 -7.69 -14.31
CA THR A 181 20.64 -9.00 -13.79
C THR A 181 20.28 -9.19 -12.32
N TRP A 182 20.48 -8.17 -11.49
CA TRP A 182 20.12 -8.25 -10.07
C TRP A 182 18.60 -8.38 -9.85
N LYS A 183 17.76 -7.83 -10.74
CA LYS A 183 16.30 -8.00 -10.68
C LYS A 183 15.87 -9.38 -11.16
N LEU A 184 16.56 -9.95 -12.16
CA LEU A 184 16.34 -11.34 -12.57
C LEU A 184 16.66 -12.30 -11.42
N ILE A 185 17.83 -12.14 -10.80
CA ILE A 185 18.23 -12.89 -9.60
C ILE A 185 17.21 -12.68 -8.47
N GLY A 186 16.87 -11.42 -8.18
CA GLY A 186 15.89 -11.07 -7.17
C GLY A 186 14.55 -11.73 -7.43
N CYS A 187 14.11 -11.84 -8.68
CA CYS A 187 12.88 -12.51 -9.06
C CYS A 187 12.94 -14.02 -8.76
N PHE A 188 14.06 -14.69 -9.04
CA PHE A 188 14.26 -16.09 -8.63
C PHE A 188 14.19 -16.26 -7.11
N VAL A 189 14.88 -15.39 -6.36
CA VAL A 189 14.91 -15.43 -4.90
C VAL A 189 13.53 -15.20 -4.33
N VAL A 190 12.80 -14.17 -4.78
CA VAL A 190 11.45 -13.85 -4.31
C VAL A 190 10.48 -14.98 -4.66
N ALA A 191 10.52 -15.53 -5.87
CA ALA A 191 9.65 -16.64 -6.27
C ALA A 191 9.94 -17.93 -5.50
N GLY A 192 11.22 -18.28 -5.35
CA GLY A 192 11.68 -19.47 -4.65
C GLY A 192 11.37 -19.40 -3.16
N LEU A 193 11.77 -18.33 -2.47
CA LEU A 193 11.48 -18.14 -1.05
C LEU A 193 9.98 -18.05 -0.79
N GLY A 194 9.23 -17.33 -1.62
CA GLY A 194 7.77 -17.27 -1.51
C GLY A 194 7.13 -18.67 -1.59
N THR A 195 7.60 -19.51 -2.51
CA THR A 195 7.12 -20.89 -2.68
C THR A 195 7.48 -21.75 -1.47
N ILE A 196 8.74 -21.73 -1.03
CA ILE A 196 9.22 -22.54 0.10
C ILE A 196 8.48 -22.16 1.39
N ILE A 197 8.36 -20.86 1.69
CA ILE A 197 7.74 -20.43 2.94
C ILE A 197 6.24 -20.74 2.95
N ASN A 198 5.51 -20.48 1.84
CA ASN A 198 4.08 -20.80 1.78
C ASN A 198 3.83 -22.32 1.84
N LEU A 199 4.65 -23.12 1.16
CA LEU A 199 4.59 -24.57 1.25
C LEU A 199 4.86 -25.04 2.67
N PHE A 200 5.89 -24.50 3.34
CA PHE A 200 6.19 -24.81 4.73
C PHE A 200 5.03 -24.47 5.66
N VAL A 201 4.40 -23.30 5.50
CA VAL A 201 3.23 -22.91 6.30
C VAL A 201 2.06 -23.86 6.07
N ILE A 202 1.78 -24.25 4.81
CA ILE A 202 0.71 -25.19 4.48
C ILE A 202 0.99 -26.57 5.07
N LEU A 203 2.21 -27.09 4.87
CA LEU A 203 2.62 -28.37 5.45
C LEU A 203 2.51 -28.33 6.97
N ALA A 204 3.01 -27.28 7.62
CA ALA A 204 2.89 -27.12 9.06
C ALA A 204 1.44 -27.04 9.54
N HIS A 205 0.50 -26.52 8.75
CA HIS A 205 -0.94 -26.52 9.06
C HIS A 205 -1.56 -27.92 9.01
N PHE A 206 -1.14 -28.77 8.05
CA PHE A 206 -1.65 -30.14 7.91
C PHE A 206 -0.91 -31.14 8.78
N ASP A 207 0.33 -30.84 9.16
CA ASP A 207 1.19 -31.68 9.96
C ASP A 207 0.89 -31.57 11.46
N THR A 208 -0.30 -32.03 11.83
CA THR A 208 -0.68 -32.20 13.23
C THR A 208 -0.06 -33.45 13.87
N VAL A 209 0.71 -34.24 13.11
CA VAL A 209 1.18 -35.58 13.52
C VAL A 209 2.69 -35.61 13.77
N VAL A 210 3.52 -35.03 12.89
CA VAL A 210 4.98 -35.06 13.00
C VAL A 210 5.49 -33.90 13.84
N VAL A 211 4.89 -32.69 13.75
CA VAL A 211 5.30 -31.53 14.56
C VAL A 211 4.12 -30.82 15.27
N PRO A 212 3.33 -31.54 16.11
CA PRO A 212 2.16 -30.97 16.78
C PRO A 212 2.49 -29.77 17.68
N TRP A 213 3.70 -29.74 18.26
CA TRP A 213 4.14 -28.64 19.11
C TRP A 213 4.33 -27.33 18.35
N LEU A 214 4.90 -27.39 17.15
CA LEU A 214 5.09 -26.20 16.30
C LEU A 214 3.74 -25.65 15.85
N TRP A 215 2.82 -26.53 15.46
CA TRP A 215 1.45 -26.16 15.08
C TRP A 215 0.71 -25.48 16.23
N LEU A 216 0.72 -26.09 17.42
CA LEU A 216 0.09 -25.55 18.62
C LEU A 216 0.68 -24.20 19.04
N ARG A 217 1.97 -23.98 18.81
CA ARG A 217 2.64 -22.73 19.22
C ARG A 217 2.44 -21.60 18.22
N ILE A 218 2.45 -21.91 16.92
CA ILE A 218 2.43 -20.90 15.86
C ILE A 218 1.01 -20.62 15.37
N PHE A 219 0.18 -21.62 15.13
CA PHE A 219 -1.09 -21.42 14.39
C PHE A 219 -2.33 -21.49 15.27
N ARG A 220 -2.21 -22.03 16.49
CA ARG A 220 -3.34 -22.10 17.43
C ARG A 220 -3.84 -20.69 17.79
N ASP A 221 -5.16 -20.52 17.71
CA ASP A 221 -5.92 -19.36 18.20
C ASP A 221 -5.45 -17.98 17.65
N GLY A 222 -4.81 -17.94 16.47
CA GLY A 222 -4.32 -16.68 15.90
C GLY A 222 -3.17 -16.09 16.72
N SER A 223 -2.13 -16.89 16.91
CA SER A 223 -1.00 -16.55 17.76
C SER A 223 -0.29 -15.27 17.29
N ARG A 224 0.49 -14.65 18.20
CA ARG A 224 1.37 -13.53 17.84
C ARG A 224 2.42 -13.91 16.80
N TYR A 225 2.84 -15.18 16.73
CA TYR A 225 3.82 -15.63 15.75
C TYR A 225 3.21 -15.70 14.35
N GLU A 226 1.98 -16.21 14.21
CA GLU A 226 1.26 -16.19 12.94
C GLU A 226 1.04 -14.74 12.47
N GLN A 227 0.70 -13.83 13.38
CA GLN A 227 0.60 -12.40 13.07
C GLN A 227 1.90 -11.86 12.45
N VAL A 228 3.04 -12.18 13.06
CA VAL A 228 4.36 -11.73 12.59
C VAL A 228 4.66 -12.33 11.21
N ILE A 229 4.35 -13.60 10.97
CA ILE A 229 4.53 -14.25 9.67
C ILE A 229 3.69 -13.56 8.59
N VAL A 230 2.42 -13.28 8.88
CA VAL A 230 1.52 -12.63 7.92
C VAL A 230 1.97 -11.20 7.61
N ILE A 231 2.38 -10.43 8.62
CA ILE A 231 2.92 -9.08 8.42
C ILE A 231 4.23 -9.15 7.61
N ALA A 232 5.12 -10.07 7.93
CA ALA A 232 6.37 -10.28 7.19
C ALA A 232 6.09 -10.64 5.72
N MET A 233 5.05 -11.44 5.45
CA MET A 233 4.63 -11.76 4.08
C MET A 233 4.16 -10.54 3.31
N VAL A 234 3.41 -9.63 3.93
CA VAL A 234 2.98 -8.38 3.27
C VAL A 234 4.20 -7.54 2.87
N PHE A 235 5.18 -7.39 3.77
CA PHE A 235 6.41 -6.64 3.45
C PHE A 235 7.30 -7.35 2.43
N PHE A 236 7.42 -8.67 2.52
CA PHE A 236 8.15 -9.49 1.55
C PHE A 236 7.60 -9.30 0.13
N TRP A 237 6.28 -9.41 -0.04
CA TRP A 237 5.64 -9.21 -1.34
C TRP A 237 5.62 -7.76 -1.80
N ALA A 238 5.59 -6.78 -0.88
CA ALA A 238 5.80 -5.37 -1.23
C ALA A 238 7.20 -5.13 -1.83
N GLY A 239 8.23 -5.73 -1.24
CA GLY A 239 9.58 -5.76 -1.83
C GLY A 239 9.60 -6.49 -3.17
N GLY A 240 8.86 -7.60 -3.28
CA GLY A 240 8.66 -8.35 -4.51
C GLY A 240 8.08 -7.51 -5.64
N ILE A 241 7.08 -6.65 -5.38
CA ILE A 241 6.55 -5.68 -6.37
C ILE A 241 7.68 -4.76 -6.87
N HIS A 242 8.54 -4.26 -5.99
CA HIS A 242 9.63 -3.41 -6.45
C HIS A 242 10.61 -4.19 -7.33
N ILE A 243 11.01 -5.40 -6.94
CA ILE A 243 12.01 -6.19 -7.68
C ILE A 243 11.43 -6.70 -9.01
N ASN A 244 10.22 -7.25 -8.98
CA ASN A 244 9.67 -8.04 -10.08
C ASN A 244 8.88 -7.20 -11.08
N THR A 245 8.35 -6.03 -10.72
CA THR A 245 7.40 -5.28 -11.57
C THR A 245 7.76 -3.80 -11.79
N SER A 246 8.92 -3.36 -11.31
CA SER A 246 9.48 -2.03 -11.62
C SER A 246 10.15 -2.01 -13.02
N PRO A 247 10.45 -0.84 -13.60
CA PRO A 247 11.06 -0.75 -14.93
C PRO A 247 12.32 -1.62 -15.08
N LEU A 248 12.50 -2.28 -16.22
CA LEU A 248 13.62 -3.19 -16.52
C LEU A 248 13.67 -4.42 -15.59
N SER A 249 12.50 -4.88 -15.14
CA SER A 249 12.33 -6.14 -14.40
C SER A 249 11.78 -7.25 -15.30
N VAL A 250 11.84 -8.49 -14.80
CA VAL A 250 11.25 -9.65 -15.48
C VAL A 250 9.75 -9.46 -15.73
N GLY A 251 9.01 -8.84 -14.80
CA GLY A 251 7.56 -8.63 -14.94
C GLY A 251 7.18 -7.68 -16.07
N GLU A 252 8.03 -6.72 -16.44
CA GLU A 252 7.74 -5.86 -17.59
C GLU A 252 7.77 -6.65 -18.92
N SER A 253 8.66 -7.64 -18.99
CA SER A 253 8.81 -8.54 -20.14
C SER A 253 7.94 -9.80 -20.08
N ASN A 254 7.47 -10.19 -18.89
CA ASN A 254 6.71 -11.42 -18.65
C ASN A 254 5.42 -11.13 -17.84
N PRO A 255 4.24 -11.12 -18.49
CA PRO A 255 2.97 -10.83 -17.85
C PRO A 255 2.63 -11.76 -16.68
N ASN A 256 3.04 -13.02 -16.75
CA ASN A 256 2.76 -13.97 -15.67
C ASN A 256 3.52 -13.57 -14.40
N THR A 257 4.80 -13.23 -14.51
CA THR A 257 5.60 -12.73 -13.38
C THR A 257 4.99 -11.46 -12.80
N TYR A 258 4.52 -10.55 -13.66
CA TYR A 258 3.86 -9.32 -13.23
C TYR A 258 2.58 -9.59 -12.42
N ILE A 259 1.65 -10.32 -13.02
CA ILE A 259 0.31 -10.57 -12.45
C ILE A 259 0.45 -11.40 -11.17
N THR A 260 1.29 -12.44 -11.18
CA THR A 260 1.46 -13.31 -10.01
C THR A 260 2.12 -12.58 -8.83
N THR A 261 3.04 -11.64 -9.07
CA THR A 261 3.60 -10.80 -8.00
C THR A 261 2.50 -9.98 -7.31
N TRP A 262 1.64 -9.32 -8.10
CA TRP A 262 0.52 -8.54 -7.56
C TRP A 262 -0.52 -9.42 -6.86
N VAL A 263 -0.89 -10.56 -7.45
CA VAL A 263 -1.81 -11.52 -6.82
C VAL A 263 -1.27 -11.98 -5.48
N SER A 264 0.02 -12.33 -5.38
CA SER A 264 0.64 -12.71 -4.11
C SER A 264 0.60 -11.59 -3.07
N PHE A 265 0.87 -10.35 -3.48
CA PHE A 265 0.78 -9.19 -2.58
C PHE A 265 -0.65 -8.97 -2.06
N PHE A 266 -1.64 -8.97 -2.94
CA PHE A 266 -3.05 -8.84 -2.51
C PHE A 266 -3.51 -10.02 -1.67
N ALA A 267 -3.11 -11.25 -2.02
CA ALA A 267 -3.41 -12.43 -1.23
C ALA A 267 -2.79 -12.33 0.17
N ALA A 268 -1.56 -11.81 0.31
CA ALA A 268 -0.94 -11.57 1.62
C ALA A 268 -1.71 -10.52 2.43
N PHE A 269 -2.12 -9.42 1.80
CA PHE A 269 -2.89 -8.36 2.46
C PHE A 269 -4.29 -8.84 2.90
N LEU A 270 -5.00 -9.54 2.01
CA LEU A 270 -6.31 -10.13 2.32
C LEU A 270 -6.19 -11.20 3.40
N ASN A 271 -5.12 -12.01 3.37
CA ASN A 271 -4.87 -13.00 4.41
C ASN A 271 -4.63 -12.35 5.77
N ALA A 272 -3.97 -11.18 5.83
CA ALA A 272 -3.86 -10.39 7.06
C ALA A 272 -5.23 -9.97 7.62
N GLY A 273 -6.16 -9.58 6.74
CA GLY A 273 -7.54 -9.28 7.12
C GLY A 273 -8.29 -10.51 7.65
N VAL A 274 -8.25 -11.60 6.90
CA VAL A 274 -8.92 -12.87 7.25
C VAL A 274 -8.36 -13.44 8.55
N TRP A 275 -7.04 -13.48 8.70
CA TRP A 275 -6.34 -13.87 9.92
C TRP A 275 -6.86 -13.11 11.14
N ARG A 276 -6.96 -11.77 11.01
CA ARG A 276 -7.35 -10.91 12.12
C ARG A 276 -8.79 -11.21 12.58
N VAL A 277 -9.74 -11.29 11.64
CA VAL A 277 -11.15 -11.60 11.92
C VAL A 277 -11.28 -12.99 12.54
N SER A 278 -10.63 -13.99 11.95
CA SER A 278 -10.70 -15.36 12.43
C SER A 278 -9.98 -15.58 13.77
N ALA A 279 -9.07 -14.70 14.17
CA ALA A 279 -8.48 -14.66 15.51
C ALA A 279 -9.37 -13.95 16.55
N GLY A 280 -10.64 -13.67 16.21
CA GLY A 280 -11.58 -12.97 17.10
C GLY A 280 -11.28 -11.47 17.27
N ARG A 281 -10.47 -10.88 16.39
CA ARG A 281 -10.16 -9.43 16.42
C ARG A 281 -11.01 -8.70 15.38
N ILE A 282 -11.38 -7.45 15.64
CA ILE A 282 -12.12 -6.61 14.68
C ILE A 282 -11.38 -6.52 13.34
N SER A 283 -12.06 -6.40 12.20
CA SER A 283 -11.41 -6.40 10.88
C SER A 283 -10.38 -5.26 10.71
N ILE A 284 -9.53 -5.27 9.67
CA ILE A 284 -8.60 -4.14 9.42
C ILE A 284 -9.38 -2.86 9.11
N ALA A 285 -10.39 -2.95 8.24
CA ALA A 285 -11.24 -1.81 7.89
C ALA A 285 -11.95 -1.26 9.12
N GLU A 286 -12.54 -2.14 9.94
CA GLU A 286 -13.19 -1.74 11.19
C GLU A 286 -12.20 -1.22 12.23
N TYR A 287 -11.00 -1.79 12.34
CA TYR A 287 -9.97 -1.28 13.25
C TYR A 287 -9.58 0.16 12.90
N VAL A 288 -9.34 0.41 11.60
CA VAL A 288 -9.01 1.74 11.10
C VAL A 288 -10.19 2.69 11.29
N ASN A 289 -11.41 2.26 10.95
CA ASN A 289 -12.61 3.12 10.98
C ASN A 289 -13.23 3.29 12.38
N ASN A 290 -12.96 2.40 13.35
CA ASN A 290 -13.40 2.60 14.73
C ASN A 290 -12.50 3.62 15.44
N HIS A 291 -11.25 3.71 15.02
CA HIS A 291 -10.33 4.71 15.54
C HIS A 291 -10.38 6.02 14.74
N HIS A 292 -10.82 6.01 13.48
CA HIS A 292 -10.74 7.13 12.54
C HIS A 292 -12.03 7.33 11.73
N ARG A 293 -12.04 8.25 10.77
CA ARG A 293 -13.18 8.43 9.85
C ARG A 293 -13.26 7.27 8.86
N THR A 294 -14.45 6.96 8.33
CA THR A 294 -14.64 5.81 7.42
C THR A 294 -13.86 5.95 6.11
N THR A 295 -13.57 7.19 5.71
CA THR A 295 -12.71 7.53 4.57
C THR A 295 -11.25 7.13 4.75
N THR A 296 -10.78 6.95 6.00
CA THR A 296 -9.36 6.67 6.32
C THR A 296 -8.87 5.37 5.67
N TYR A 297 -9.71 4.34 5.62
CA TYR A 297 -9.37 3.08 4.95
C TYR A 297 -9.09 3.27 3.45
N ASN A 298 -9.91 4.08 2.76
CA ASN A 298 -9.71 4.38 1.33
C ASN A 298 -8.49 5.29 1.11
N TRP A 299 -8.19 6.19 2.04
CA TRP A 299 -6.96 6.97 2.03
C TRP A 299 -5.71 6.10 2.14
N LEU A 300 -5.71 5.06 2.98
CA LEU A 300 -4.60 4.11 3.09
C LEU A 300 -4.34 3.36 1.77
N TRP A 301 -5.40 2.92 1.09
CA TRP A 301 -5.27 2.30 -0.23
C TRP A 301 -4.77 3.29 -1.28
N THR A 302 -5.35 4.49 -1.33
CA THR A 302 -4.91 5.56 -2.24
C THR A 302 -3.44 5.91 -2.00
N PHE A 303 -3.01 6.01 -0.74
CA PHE A 303 -1.61 6.22 -0.36
C PHE A 303 -0.69 5.11 -0.87
N MET A 304 -1.09 3.85 -0.70
CA MET A 304 -0.30 2.70 -1.16
C MET A 304 -0.10 2.74 -2.68
N PHE A 305 -1.18 2.93 -3.44
CA PHE A 305 -1.12 3.03 -4.90
C PHE A 305 -0.34 4.26 -5.38
N ALA A 306 -0.50 5.41 -4.71
CA ALA A 306 0.30 6.61 -4.98
C ALA A 306 1.80 6.36 -4.73
N CYS A 307 2.15 5.64 -3.65
CA CYS A 307 3.53 5.25 -3.37
C CYS A 307 4.08 4.32 -4.45
N THR A 308 3.28 3.34 -4.91
CA THR A 308 3.66 2.47 -6.03
C THR A 308 3.95 3.29 -7.29
N SER A 309 3.07 4.22 -7.67
CA SER A 309 3.28 5.09 -8.83
C SER A 309 4.52 5.98 -8.69
N ALA A 310 4.68 6.64 -7.54
CA ALA A 310 5.83 7.51 -7.28
C ALA A 310 7.15 6.72 -7.26
N GLY A 311 7.16 5.53 -6.65
CA GLY A 311 8.32 4.63 -6.65
C GLY A 311 8.66 4.11 -8.04
N ALA A 312 7.65 3.76 -8.84
CA ALA A 312 7.84 3.35 -10.23
C ALA A 312 8.46 4.47 -11.07
N LEU A 313 7.91 5.69 -11.01
CA LEU A 313 8.47 6.83 -11.73
C LEU A 313 9.88 7.20 -11.27
N THR A 314 10.15 7.10 -9.96
CA THR A 314 11.49 7.30 -9.40
C THR A 314 12.47 6.26 -9.96
N SER A 315 12.06 5.00 -10.04
CA SER A 315 12.86 3.94 -10.66
C SER A 315 13.10 4.22 -12.15
N THR A 316 12.09 4.68 -12.89
CA THR A 316 12.26 5.08 -14.31
C THR A 316 13.25 6.24 -14.43
N TYR A 317 13.14 7.27 -13.59
CA TYR A 317 14.04 8.43 -13.62
C TYR A 317 15.49 8.06 -13.31
N LEU A 318 15.72 7.21 -12.32
CA LEU A 318 17.06 6.72 -11.97
C LEU A 318 17.68 5.91 -13.12
N ASN A 319 16.84 5.18 -13.86
CA ASN A 319 17.26 4.32 -14.98
C ASN A 319 17.00 4.95 -16.37
N ARG A 320 16.77 6.27 -16.44
CA ARG A 320 16.35 6.98 -17.66
C ARG A 320 17.32 6.87 -18.85
N GLN A 321 18.57 6.47 -18.60
CA GLN A 321 19.56 6.21 -19.66
C GLN A 321 19.28 4.91 -20.42
N TYR A 322 18.53 3.99 -19.81
CA TYR A 322 18.20 2.67 -20.36
C TYR A 322 16.73 2.55 -20.76
N VAL A 323 15.89 3.50 -20.34
CA VAL A 323 14.45 3.49 -20.61
C VAL A 323 14.10 4.58 -21.62
N SER A 324 13.65 4.16 -22.80
CA SER A 324 13.09 5.04 -23.81
C SER A 324 11.57 5.15 -23.60
N LEU A 325 11.07 6.37 -23.41
CA LEU A 325 9.63 6.63 -23.35
C LEU A 325 9.09 6.88 -24.76
N TYR A 326 7.90 6.39 -25.07
CA TYR A 326 7.25 6.57 -26.36
C TYR A 326 5.85 7.16 -26.18
N PHE A 327 5.56 8.27 -26.86
CA PHE A 327 4.24 8.89 -26.87
C PHE A 327 3.84 9.19 -28.32
N ASP A 328 2.65 8.75 -28.74
CA ASP A 328 2.19 8.85 -30.14
C ASP A 328 3.20 8.31 -31.17
N GLY A 329 3.88 7.21 -30.84
CA GLY A 329 4.89 6.59 -31.70
C GLY A 329 6.21 7.36 -31.80
N GLN A 330 6.36 8.49 -31.10
CA GLN A 330 7.60 9.28 -31.04
C GLN A 330 8.34 9.03 -29.74
N THR A 331 9.67 8.99 -29.80
CA THR A 331 10.53 8.95 -28.61
C THR A 331 10.39 10.25 -27.83
N LEU A 332 9.89 10.16 -26.60
CA LEU A 332 9.70 11.29 -25.71
C LEU A 332 10.97 11.51 -24.88
N GLU A 333 11.79 12.46 -25.31
CA GLU A 333 12.93 12.92 -24.53
C GLU A 333 12.48 13.99 -23.53
N LEU A 334 12.27 13.57 -22.29
CA LEU A 334 11.94 14.49 -21.20
C LEU A 334 13.19 15.25 -20.73
N THR A 335 13.08 16.57 -20.70
CA THR A 335 14.08 17.44 -20.06
C THR A 335 14.20 17.14 -18.57
N LYS A 336 15.35 17.46 -17.97
CA LYS A 336 15.56 17.31 -16.52
C LYS A 336 14.47 18.02 -15.70
N GLN A 337 14.02 19.19 -16.15
CA GLN A 337 12.96 19.95 -15.48
C GLN A 337 11.63 19.20 -15.52
N GLN A 338 11.23 18.65 -16.66
CA GLN A 338 10.01 17.85 -16.78
C GLN A 338 10.04 16.61 -15.89
N TRP A 339 11.17 15.91 -15.81
CA TRP A 339 11.35 14.79 -14.88
C TRP A 339 11.14 15.19 -13.42
N ILE A 340 11.78 16.29 -13.00
CA ILE A 340 11.65 16.81 -11.63
C ILE A 340 10.20 17.20 -11.36
N THR A 341 9.53 17.86 -12.30
CA THR A 341 8.10 18.21 -12.18
C THR A 341 7.23 16.97 -12.02
N ALA A 342 7.42 15.93 -12.86
CA ALA A 342 6.65 14.71 -12.78
C ALA A 342 6.85 13.98 -11.43
N LEU A 343 8.10 13.91 -10.95
CA LEU A 343 8.42 13.34 -9.64
C LEU A 343 7.80 14.15 -8.50
N ALA A 344 7.89 15.49 -8.56
CA ALA A 344 7.31 16.37 -7.56
C ALA A 344 5.78 16.24 -7.49
N ILE A 345 5.11 16.07 -8.63
CA ILE A 345 3.66 15.84 -8.67
C ILE A 345 3.35 14.50 -7.99
N LEU A 346 3.97 13.39 -8.40
CA LEU A 346 3.63 12.07 -7.84
C LEU A 346 3.98 11.94 -6.34
N TRP A 347 5.13 12.46 -5.91
CA TRP A 347 5.46 12.50 -4.48
C TRP A 347 4.61 13.53 -3.72
N GLY A 348 4.17 14.61 -4.36
CA GLY A 348 3.19 15.52 -3.79
C GLY A 348 1.88 14.80 -3.45
N LEU A 349 1.40 13.91 -4.34
CA LEU A 349 0.19 13.11 -4.10
C LEU A 349 0.36 12.15 -2.92
N THR A 350 1.54 11.53 -2.74
CA THR A 350 1.79 10.67 -1.58
C THR A 350 1.80 11.47 -0.28
N VAL A 351 2.37 12.68 -0.29
CA VAL A 351 2.34 13.61 0.85
C VAL A 351 0.91 14.05 1.16
N VAL A 352 0.09 14.35 0.16
CA VAL A 352 -1.33 14.68 0.35
C VAL A 352 -2.07 13.53 1.02
N CYS A 353 -1.89 12.30 0.53
CA CYS A 353 -2.54 11.12 1.12
C CYS A 353 -2.07 10.87 2.56
N CYS A 354 -0.77 10.96 2.83
CA CYS A 354 -0.21 10.83 4.17
C CYS A 354 -0.79 11.89 5.12
N THR A 355 -0.82 13.15 4.68
CA THR A 355 -1.39 14.27 5.43
C THR A 355 -2.87 14.02 5.72
N ALA A 356 -3.64 13.55 4.74
CA ALA A 356 -5.05 13.24 4.94
C ALA A 356 -5.28 12.11 5.96
N ILE A 357 -4.43 11.06 5.94
CA ILE A 357 -4.47 9.98 6.94
C ILE A 357 -4.18 10.55 8.35
N LEU A 358 -3.13 11.38 8.49
CA LEU A 358 -2.78 12.00 9.77
C LEU A 358 -3.88 12.95 10.25
N LEU A 359 -4.47 13.75 9.38
CA LEU A 359 -5.58 14.64 9.74
C LEU A 359 -6.83 13.84 10.12
N ASN A 360 -7.15 12.75 9.43
CA ASN A 360 -8.21 11.82 9.86
C ASN A 360 -7.89 11.13 11.21
N HIS A 361 -6.61 10.97 11.53
CA HIS A 361 -6.17 10.43 12.81
C HIS A 361 -6.33 11.43 13.97
N PHE A 362 -5.85 12.65 13.79
CA PHE A 362 -5.78 13.67 14.86
C PHE A 362 -7.03 14.56 14.94
N LEU A 363 -7.64 14.92 13.82
CA LEU A 363 -8.79 15.84 13.74
C LEU A 363 -10.11 15.08 13.60
N LYS A 364 -10.40 14.20 14.58
CA LYS A 364 -11.66 13.44 14.61
C LYS A 364 -12.90 14.34 14.64
N LYS A 365 -12.78 15.56 15.17
CA LYS A 365 -13.85 16.55 15.25
C LYS A 365 -13.51 17.77 14.38
N SER A 366 -14.53 18.35 13.76
CA SER A 366 -14.41 19.58 12.95
C SER A 366 -13.67 20.66 13.73
N CYS A 367 -12.62 21.25 13.14
CA CYS A 367 -11.97 22.42 13.69
C CYS A 367 -12.84 23.64 13.32
N GLU A 368 -13.43 24.30 14.31
CA GLU A 368 -14.22 25.52 14.08
C GLU A 368 -13.28 26.72 14.00
N VAL A 369 -13.10 27.28 12.80
CA VAL A 369 -12.32 28.51 12.62
C VAL A 369 -13.29 29.70 12.57
N ARG A 370 -13.31 30.54 13.61
CA ARG A 370 -14.07 31.81 13.57
C ARG A 370 -13.26 32.84 12.79
N VAL A 371 -13.80 33.32 11.67
CA VAL A 371 -13.22 34.42 10.89
C VAL A 371 -13.93 35.73 11.31
N CYS A 372 -13.17 36.81 11.39
CA CYS A 372 -13.52 38.09 12.03
C CYS A 372 -14.94 38.64 11.70
N ASN A 373 -15.53 39.34 12.68
CA ASN A 373 -16.82 40.05 12.66
C ASN A 373 -18.07 39.17 12.42
N ASN A 374 -18.42 38.35 13.42
CA ASN A 374 -19.70 37.61 13.56
C ASN A 374 -20.00 36.53 12.51
N GLY A 375 -19.14 36.28 11.53
CA GLY A 375 -19.24 35.14 10.62
C GLY A 375 -18.50 33.91 11.14
N ILE A 376 -19.23 32.90 11.65
CA ILE A 376 -18.61 31.59 11.93
C ILE A 376 -18.55 30.82 10.60
N VAL A 377 -17.39 30.85 9.94
CA VAL A 377 -17.15 30.02 8.76
C VAL A 377 -16.54 28.71 9.21
N LEU A 378 -17.36 27.67 9.32
CA LEU A 378 -16.93 26.35 9.74
C LEU A 378 -16.19 25.62 8.60
N ILE A 379 -14.93 25.97 8.34
CA ILE A 379 -14.05 25.17 7.46
C ILE A 379 -13.49 24.02 8.29
N GLY A 380 -14.27 22.95 8.39
CA GLY A 380 -13.80 21.70 8.95
C GLY A 380 -12.93 20.94 7.95
N TRP A 381 -12.00 20.14 8.47
CA TRP A 381 -11.25 19.15 7.69
C TRP A 381 -12.20 18.27 6.85
N ARG A 382 -13.41 18.01 7.35
CA ARG A 382 -14.46 17.25 6.65
C ARG A 382 -14.83 17.85 5.29
N GLN A 383 -15.05 19.15 5.19
CA GLN A 383 -15.37 19.82 3.93
C GLN A 383 -14.15 19.86 3.01
N ALA A 384 -12.97 20.16 3.57
CA ALA A 384 -11.72 20.19 2.82
C ALA A 384 -11.37 18.82 2.22
N GLU A 385 -11.55 17.73 2.98
CA GLU A 385 -11.33 16.36 2.51
C GLU A 385 -12.18 16.02 1.29
N GLY A 386 -13.45 16.46 1.25
CA GLY A 386 -14.32 16.24 0.10
C GLY A 386 -13.80 16.91 -1.16
N LEU A 387 -13.37 18.17 -1.05
CA LEU A 387 -12.77 18.91 -2.17
C LEU A 387 -11.45 18.28 -2.63
N ILE A 388 -10.60 17.86 -1.69
CA ILE A 388 -9.33 17.18 -2.01
C ILE A 388 -9.61 15.84 -2.69
N SER A 389 -10.58 15.06 -2.19
CA SER A 389 -10.94 13.75 -2.76
C SER A 389 -11.49 13.90 -4.18
N LEU A 390 -12.33 14.92 -4.42
CA LEU A 390 -12.84 15.25 -5.75
C LEU A 390 -11.71 15.69 -6.70
N GLY A 391 -10.82 16.56 -6.23
CA GLY A 391 -9.65 17.00 -6.98
C GLY A 391 -8.72 15.85 -7.35
N LEU A 392 -8.47 14.91 -6.42
CA LEU A 392 -7.71 13.69 -6.67
C LEU A 392 -8.39 12.79 -7.71
N ALA A 393 -9.71 12.58 -7.60
CA ALA A 393 -10.44 11.78 -8.57
C ALA A 393 -10.39 12.39 -9.97
N GLY A 394 -10.57 13.71 -10.08
CA GLY A 394 -10.43 14.44 -11.35
C GLY A 394 -9.02 14.37 -11.93
N PHE A 395 -8.00 14.57 -11.08
CA PHE A 395 -6.59 14.46 -11.48
C PHE A 395 -6.25 13.05 -11.98
N TYR A 396 -6.58 12.00 -11.22
CA TYR A 396 -6.28 10.63 -11.62
C TYR A 396 -7.08 10.19 -12.84
N PHE A 397 -8.32 10.63 -12.99
CA PHE A 397 -9.10 10.42 -14.22
C PHE A 397 -8.37 11.01 -15.43
N TRP A 398 -7.98 12.28 -15.35
CA TRP A 398 -7.23 12.95 -16.42
C TRP A 398 -5.89 12.25 -16.70
N PHE A 399 -5.14 11.89 -15.65
CA PHE A 399 -3.84 11.23 -15.78
C PHE A 399 -3.97 9.86 -16.45
N VAL A 400 -4.90 9.02 -15.97
CA VAL A 400 -5.15 7.68 -16.52
C VAL A 400 -5.61 7.79 -17.98
N TYR A 401 -6.55 8.68 -18.29
CA TYR A 401 -7.04 8.91 -19.64
C TYR A 401 -5.92 9.34 -20.59
N THR A 402 -5.08 10.30 -20.17
CA THR A 402 -4.04 10.91 -21.01
C THR A 402 -2.82 10.00 -21.19
N TYR A 403 -2.39 9.32 -20.14
CA TYR A 403 -1.07 8.67 -20.11
C TYR A 403 -1.10 7.14 -20.09
N THR A 404 -2.24 6.53 -19.74
CA THR A 404 -2.40 5.07 -19.70
C THR A 404 -3.48 4.56 -20.66
N GLY A 405 -4.15 5.46 -21.40
CA GLY A 405 -5.17 5.13 -22.38
C GLY A 405 -4.62 4.38 -23.61
N VAL A 406 -5.45 4.21 -24.64
CA VAL A 406 -5.12 3.43 -25.85
C VAL A 406 -3.83 3.91 -26.53
N ASP A 407 -3.54 5.20 -26.45
CA ASP A 407 -2.35 5.87 -27.01
C ASP A 407 -1.37 6.38 -25.92
N GLY A 408 -1.58 5.98 -24.67
CA GLY A 408 -0.77 6.40 -23.53
C GLY A 408 0.64 5.80 -23.55
N PHE A 409 1.63 6.55 -23.02
CA PHE A 409 3.03 6.07 -22.95
C PHE A 409 3.28 5.04 -21.84
N ILE A 410 2.37 4.90 -20.88
CA ILE A 410 2.54 4.02 -19.72
C ILE A 410 1.88 2.67 -20.03
N ASN A 411 2.70 1.65 -20.25
CA ASN A 411 2.22 0.30 -20.58
C ASN A 411 1.56 -0.43 -19.40
N GLY A 412 0.66 -1.35 -19.74
CA GLY A 412 -0.10 -2.17 -18.78
C GLY A 412 0.72 -3.05 -17.82
N LEU A 413 1.99 -3.34 -18.13
CA LEU A 413 2.88 -4.19 -17.32
C LEU A 413 3.93 -3.38 -16.53
N ASN A 414 3.57 -2.18 -16.09
CA ASN A 414 4.43 -1.33 -15.27
C ASN A 414 3.72 -0.95 -13.97
N ASN A 415 4.46 -0.89 -12.86
CA ASN A 415 3.93 -0.40 -11.58
C ASN A 415 3.33 1.01 -11.65
N LEU A 416 3.79 1.85 -12.58
CA LEU A 416 3.21 3.16 -12.82
C LEU A 416 1.77 3.06 -13.37
N TYR A 417 1.50 2.08 -14.23
CA TYR A 417 0.15 1.82 -14.75
C TYR A 417 -0.77 1.36 -13.62
N PHE A 418 -0.38 0.28 -12.93
CA PHE A 418 -1.22 -0.34 -11.92
C PHE A 418 -1.40 0.56 -10.69
N GLY A 419 -0.35 1.27 -10.26
CA GLY A 419 -0.44 2.28 -9.22
C GLY A 419 -1.40 3.41 -9.59
N SER A 420 -1.37 3.90 -10.83
CA SER A 420 -2.22 5.01 -11.25
C SER A 420 -3.69 4.60 -11.37
N TRP A 421 -3.97 3.43 -11.94
CA TRP A 421 -5.32 2.86 -11.98
C TRP A 421 -5.86 2.51 -10.59
N GLY A 422 -5.04 1.92 -9.73
CA GLY A 422 -5.41 1.61 -8.35
C GLY A 422 -5.73 2.87 -7.54
N ALA A 423 -4.93 3.92 -7.70
CA ALA A 423 -5.17 5.22 -7.06
C ALA A 423 -6.44 5.90 -7.62
N PHE A 424 -6.67 5.83 -8.93
CA PHE A 424 -7.90 6.33 -9.56
C PHE A 424 -9.14 5.64 -8.97
N ILE A 425 -9.21 4.32 -9.00
CA ILE A 425 -10.36 3.57 -8.49
C ILE A 425 -10.58 3.88 -7.00
N ASN A 426 -9.52 3.89 -6.20
CA ASN A 426 -9.64 4.20 -4.77
C ASN A 426 -10.01 5.66 -4.49
N SER A 427 -9.63 6.61 -5.33
CA SER A 427 -10.08 8.00 -5.20
C SER A 427 -11.59 8.14 -5.44
N ILE A 428 -12.18 7.35 -6.34
CA ILE A 428 -13.64 7.28 -6.54
C ILE A 428 -14.32 6.66 -5.32
N LEU A 429 -13.78 5.55 -4.80
CA LEU A 429 -14.31 4.90 -3.60
C LEU A 429 -14.20 5.81 -2.37
N LEU A 430 -13.11 6.54 -2.25
CA LEU A 430 -12.89 7.57 -1.23
C LEU A 430 -13.95 8.67 -1.32
N LEU A 431 -14.15 9.24 -2.51
CA LEU A 431 -15.16 10.27 -2.74
C LEU A 431 -16.57 9.73 -2.45
N SER A 432 -16.86 8.49 -2.83
CA SER A 432 -18.14 7.83 -2.57
C SER A 432 -18.37 7.60 -1.07
N ALA A 433 -17.35 7.16 -0.34
CA ALA A 433 -17.39 7.01 1.12
C ALA A 433 -17.59 8.37 1.80
N TRP A 434 -16.89 9.40 1.35
CA TRP A 434 -17.09 10.76 1.83
C TRP A 434 -18.52 11.24 1.57
N PHE A 435 -19.07 11.04 0.38
CA PHE A 435 -20.48 11.36 0.10
C PHE A 435 -21.42 10.58 1.01
N SER A 436 -21.16 9.30 1.28
CA SER A 436 -21.98 8.49 2.17
C SER A 436 -22.00 9.05 3.60
N GLU A 437 -20.84 9.42 4.15
CA GLU A 437 -20.74 10.07 5.47
C GLU A 437 -21.51 11.40 5.52
N ASN A 438 -21.46 12.19 4.44
CA ASN A 438 -22.01 13.55 4.37
C ASN A 438 -23.46 13.63 3.87
N LYS A 439 -23.97 12.59 3.19
CA LYS A 439 -25.37 12.48 2.74
C LYS A 439 -26.34 12.07 3.84
N ASN A 440 -25.86 11.78 5.05
CA ASN A 440 -26.70 11.71 6.25
C ASN A 440 -27.20 13.11 6.67
N ILE A 441 -27.74 13.85 5.71
CA ILE A 441 -28.42 15.13 5.85
C ILE A 441 -29.56 15.00 6.87
N ALA A 442 -30.20 13.84 6.99
CA ALA A 442 -31.20 13.56 8.02
C ALA A 442 -30.64 13.71 9.45
N PHE A 443 -29.39 13.29 9.71
CA PHE A 443 -28.75 13.47 11.01
C PHE A 443 -28.38 14.95 11.25
N VAL A 444 -27.91 15.64 10.21
CA VAL A 444 -27.58 17.08 10.30
C VAL A 444 -28.85 17.93 10.53
N ILE A 445 -29.94 17.61 9.82
CA ILE A 445 -31.25 18.24 10.01
C ILE A 445 -31.78 17.96 11.42
N GLN A 446 -31.69 16.71 11.88
CA GLN A 446 -32.13 16.35 13.23
C GLN A 446 -31.31 17.05 14.33
N GLU A 447 -29.99 17.18 14.14
CA GLU A 447 -29.11 17.91 15.07
C GLU A 447 -29.38 19.43 15.04
N GLU A 448 -29.70 20.01 13.87
CA GLU A 448 -30.14 21.41 13.76
C GLU A 448 -31.52 21.64 14.39
N GLU A 449 -32.49 20.74 14.18
CA GLU A 449 -33.81 20.79 14.80
C GLU A 449 -33.69 20.71 16.34
N GLU A 450 -32.92 19.77 16.88
CA GLU A 450 -32.68 19.66 18.33
C GLU A 450 -31.97 20.90 18.89
N ARG A 451 -31.09 21.53 18.12
CA ARG A 451 -30.38 22.76 18.54
C ARG A 451 -31.31 23.97 18.53
N GLU A 452 -32.18 24.08 17.54
CA GLU A 452 -33.25 25.09 17.51
C GLU A 452 -34.23 24.88 18.66
N GLU A 453 -34.62 23.65 18.97
CA GLU A 453 -35.49 23.35 20.11
C GLU A 453 -34.85 23.75 21.45
N ARG A 454 -33.55 23.53 21.63
CA ARG A 454 -32.82 23.99 22.82
C ARG A 454 -32.73 25.52 22.92
N MET A 455 -32.67 26.23 21.80
CA MET A 455 -32.69 27.70 21.78
C MET A 455 -34.10 28.27 21.98
N LYS A 456 -35.14 27.56 21.51
CA LYS A 456 -36.56 27.92 21.69
C LYS A 456 -37.08 27.53 23.07
N SER A 457 -36.45 26.59 23.76
CA SER A 457 -36.75 26.29 25.17
C SER A 457 -36.50 27.55 26.00
N PRO A 458 -37.56 28.21 26.50
CA PRO A 458 -37.41 29.46 27.23
C PRO A 458 -36.58 29.15 28.46
N ARG A 459 -35.46 29.89 28.65
CA ARG A 459 -34.67 29.88 29.89
C ARG A 459 -35.64 29.75 31.05
N GLY A 460 -35.60 28.59 31.71
CA GLY A 460 -36.53 28.22 32.76
C GLY A 460 -36.74 29.43 33.66
N SER A 461 -37.99 29.88 33.72
CA SER A 461 -38.40 30.94 34.62
C SER A 461 -37.78 30.66 35.99
N PRO A 462 -37.13 31.65 36.62
CA PRO A 462 -36.39 31.45 37.86
C PRO A 462 -37.32 30.78 38.89
N PRO A 463 -36.80 29.86 39.71
CA PRO A 463 -37.62 29.11 40.65
C PRO A 463 -38.39 30.11 41.50
N ARG A 464 -39.73 30.08 41.40
CA ARG A 464 -40.59 30.88 42.27
C ARG A 464 -40.24 30.48 43.70
N GLY A 465 -39.74 31.45 44.46
CA GLY A 465 -39.50 31.28 45.89
C GLY A 465 -40.77 30.80 46.56
N SER A 466 -40.65 29.69 47.27
CA SER A 466 -41.65 29.18 48.20
C SER A 466 -41.77 30.14 49.38
N PRO A 467 -42.98 30.40 49.90
CA PRO A 467 -43.22 31.31 51.02
C PRO A 467 -42.59 30.86 52.33
#